data_AF-A0A846GIT7-F1
#
_entry.id   AF-A0A846GIT7-F1
#
_cell.length_a   1.000
_cell.length_b   1.000
_cell.length_c   1.000
_cell.angle_alpha   90.00
_cell.angle_beta   90.00
_cell.angle_gamma   90.00
#
_symmetry.space_group_name_H-M   'P 1'
#
loop_
_entity.id
_entity.type
_entity.pdbx_description
1 polymer ?
#
loop_
_entity_poly.entity_id
_entity_poly.type
_entity_poly.pdbx_seq_one_letter_code
_entity_poly.pdbx_strand_id
1 'polypeptide(L)'
;MHLKIYGVKISLNYKQLNSYIHQNFSPQLCNPKTHQLIEGHIPIVSWLYPGAIVRHNRIQKNNQCQEPTKYAFVLLFFPVACHYLILSKVITEQIKSQTHPIKYLLVIPDPINLEESAQIRWRLNNTKYENLYVSSLGEAAFSYYAKETTNNFSPQRCQVILYGKLLKDSWLRSPTDCQDFKINKKTIQSYQLAYRNFQPNRLLQTPNGFLVRINLIRDFILNNLINKKQIWNDLWLTLKQKDKYGEIRQQLNYNQKGLFIMIKNSDDITKAHNAFIDVIHQALKIIYAQIYQDNPEAASKRIERENQQLQLKLLDCYKEDTFRHLIAKFLSKAGNLSTLNENRTLVLPIITGKVDWKEARDIALIALSSYPTQATINRERLVFFAFPLLIEDKLYKLAFLLL
;
A
#
# COMPACT_ATOMS: atom_id res chain seq x y z
N MET A 1 0.41 -13.68 22.57
CA MET A 1 0.81 -14.26 21.27
C MET A 1 2.29 -13.95 21.06
N HIS A 2 3.13 -14.95 20.78
CA HIS A 2 4.54 -14.73 20.49
C HIS A 2 4.74 -14.59 18.97
N LEU A 3 5.13 -13.41 18.52
CA LEU A 3 5.57 -13.22 17.14
C LEU A 3 7.08 -13.45 17.10
N LYS A 4 7.53 -14.46 16.35
CA LYS A 4 8.93 -14.58 15.96
C LYS A 4 9.16 -13.68 14.75
N ILE A 5 9.95 -12.64 14.95
CA ILE A 5 10.36 -11.71 13.89
C ILE A 5 11.88 -11.66 13.90
N TYR A 6 12.53 -12.07 12.80
CA TYR A 6 13.99 -12.10 12.65
C TYR A 6 14.76 -12.75 13.82
N GLY A 7 14.26 -13.88 14.33
CA GLY A 7 14.90 -14.62 15.43
C GLY A 7 14.59 -14.10 16.84
N VAL A 8 13.96 -12.93 16.96
CA VAL A 8 13.55 -12.36 18.26
C VAL A 8 12.08 -12.69 18.52
N LYS A 9 11.79 -13.22 19.73
CA LYS A 9 10.42 -13.45 20.21
C LYS A 9 9.87 -12.15 20.80
N ILE A 10 8.91 -11.53 20.14
CA ILE A 10 8.14 -10.42 20.70
C ILE A 10 6.88 -10.98 21.34
N SER A 11 6.67 -10.71 22.63
CA SER A 11 5.42 -11.05 23.31
C SER A 11 4.43 -9.91 23.18
N LEU A 12 3.40 -10.09 22.35
CA LEU A 12 2.23 -9.22 22.35
C LEU A 12 1.22 -9.78 23.35
N ASN A 13 1.01 -9.03 24.44
CA ASN A 13 -0.02 -9.31 25.43
C ASN A 13 -1.30 -8.58 25.02
N TYR A 14 -2.18 -9.29 24.32
CA TYR A 14 -3.53 -8.83 24.11
C TYR A 14 -4.34 -9.08 25.38
N LYS A 15 -5.09 -8.08 25.85
CA LYS A 15 -6.10 -8.32 26.88
C LYS A 15 -7.32 -8.92 26.21
N GLN A 16 -7.71 -10.11 26.65
CA GLN A 16 -8.99 -10.68 26.25
C GLN A 16 -10.10 -9.77 26.77
N LEU A 17 -11.08 -9.49 25.91
CA LEU A 17 -12.26 -8.75 26.30
C LEU A 17 -13.21 -9.71 27.04
N ASN A 18 -13.27 -9.59 28.37
CA ASN A 18 -14.11 -10.48 29.19
C ASN A 18 -15.58 -10.05 29.22
N SER A 19 -15.81 -8.73 29.17
CA SER A 19 -17.14 -8.12 29.13
C SER A 19 -17.03 -6.72 28.54
N TYR A 20 -18.15 -6.17 28.08
CA TYR A 20 -18.24 -4.77 27.68
C TYR A 20 -19.57 -4.18 28.15
N ILE A 21 -19.58 -2.86 28.35
CA ILE A 21 -20.68 -2.12 28.98
C ILE A 21 -22.03 -2.41 28.30
N HIS A 22 -22.01 -2.66 27.00
CA HIS A 22 -23.21 -2.81 26.17
C HIS A 22 -23.62 -4.27 25.92
N GLN A 23 -22.99 -5.24 26.60
CA GLN A 23 -23.34 -6.66 26.46
C GLN A 23 -24.77 -6.96 26.93
N ASN A 24 -25.24 -6.23 27.93
CA ASN A 24 -26.60 -6.33 28.49
C ASN A 24 -27.36 -5.00 28.33
N PHE A 25 -27.33 -4.40 27.12
CA PHE A 25 -27.91 -3.07 26.89
C PHE A 25 -29.44 -3.06 26.73
N SER A 26 -30.08 -4.24 26.64
CA SER A 26 -31.54 -4.38 26.48
C SER A 26 -32.37 -3.58 27.49
N PRO A 27 -32.08 -3.55 28.80
CA PRO A 27 -32.86 -2.77 29.77
C PRO A 27 -32.79 -1.24 29.56
N GLN A 28 -31.79 -0.76 28.80
CA GLN A 28 -31.63 0.65 28.48
C GLN A 28 -32.32 1.03 27.15
N LEU A 29 -32.64 0.03 26.31
CA LEU A 29 -33.34 0.21 25.05
C LEU A 29 -34.83 -0.12 25.13
N CYS A 30 -35.21 -1.07 25.97
CA CYS A 30 -36.55 -1.64 26.00
C CYS A 30 -37.24 -1.37 27.34
N ASN A 31 -38.54 -1.12 27.29
CA ASN A 31 -39.36 -1.07 28.49
C ASN A 31 -39.41 -2.49 29.10
N PRO A 32 -39.02 -2.67 30.37
CA PRO A 32 -38.91 -4.00 30.98
C PRO A 32 -40.25 -4.72 31.14
N LYS A 33 -41.38 -4.01 31.09
CA LYS A 33 -42.73 -4.58 31.19
C LYS A 33 -43.33 -4.94 29.84
N THR A 34 -43.10 -4.11 28.82
CA THR A 34 -43.72 -4.29 27.49
C THR A 34 -42.78 -4.95 26.48
N HIS A 35 -41.48 -5.04 26.79
CA HIS A 35 -40.41 -5.50 25.90
C HIS A 35 -40.30 -4.73 24.57
N GLN A 36 -40.97 -3.59 24.45
CA GLN A 36 -40.90 -2.70 23.30
C GLN A 36 -39.77 -1.68 23.46
N LEU A 37 -39.24 -1.18 22.34
CA LEU A 37 -38.26 -0.09 22.33
C LEU A 37 -38.85 1.15 23.01
N ILE A 38 -38.06 1.79 23.86
CA ILE A 38 -38.41 3.06 24.50
C ILE A 38 -38.51 4.13 23.41
N GLU A 39 -39.64 4.82 23.34
CA GLU A 39 -39.76 5.99 22.47
C GLU A 39 -38.99 7.17 23.05
N GLY A 40 -38.25 7.89 22.19
CA GLY A 40 -37.45 9.05 22.58
C GLY A 40 -35.96 8.86 22.36
N HIS A 41 -35.16 9.56 23.16
CA HIS A 41 -33.71 9.59 23.05
C HIS A 41 -33.07 8.99 24.31
N ILE A 42 -31.98 8.24 24.12
CA ILE A 42 -31.18 7.70 25.22
C ILE A 42 -29.75 8.25 25.13
N PRO A 43 -29.08 8.43 26.27
CA PRO A 43 -27.69 8.83 26.27
C PRO A 43 -26.79 7.75 25.66
N ILE A 44 -25.92 8.14 24.73
CA ILE A 44 -24.89 7.26 24.17
C ILE A 44 -23.52 7.58 24.76
N VAL A 45 -22.80 6.53 25.15
CA VAL A 45 -21.46 6.64 25.77
C VAL A 45 -20.56 5.49 25.30
N SER A 46 -19.25 5.66 25.51
CA SER A 46 -18.24 4.66 25.17
C SER A 46 -18.31 4.31 23.69
N TRP A 47 -18.27 3.03 23.31
CA TRP A 47 -18.19 2.62 21.90
C TRP A 47 -19.43 2.94 21.04
N LEU A 48 -20.57 3.26 21.65
CA LEU A 48 -21.73 3.81 20.91
C LEU A 48 -21.42 5.19 20.32
N TYR A 49 -20.43 5.89 20.87
CA TYR A 49 -19.91 7.13 20.33
C TYR A 49 -18.38 7.05 20.23
N PRO A 50 -17.84 6.50 19.12
CA PRO A 50 -16.41 6.39 18.92
C PRO A 50 -15.71 7.74 19.13
N GLY A 51 -14.78 7.80 20.09
CA GLY A 51 -14.04 9.02 20.40
C GLY A 51 -14.56 9.83 21.61
N ALA A 52 -15.78 9.60 22.11
CA ALA A 52 -16.21 10.17 23.40
C ALA A 52 -15.71 9.34 24.57
N ILE A 53 -14.92 9.99 25.42
CA ILE A 53 -14.56 9.49 26.74
C ILE A 53 -15.18 10.46 27.74
N VAL A 54 -16.23 10.01 28.44
CA VAL A 54 -16.80 10.77 29.56
C VAL A 54 -15.85 10.65 30.75
N ARG A 55 -15.23 11.76 31.17
CA ARG A 55 -14.22 11.77 32.25
C ARG A 55 -14.75 12.13 33.64
N HIS A 56 -15.87 12.86 33.74
CA HIS A 56 -16.31 13.41 35.02
C HIS A 56 -17.82 13.29 35.19
N ASN A 57 -18.25 12.54 36.22
CA ASN A 57 -19.67 12.40 36.61
C ASN A 57 -20.37 13.75 36.87
N ARG A 58 -19.61 14.80 37.23
CA ARG A 58 -20.15 16.16 37.47
C ARG A 58 -20.62 16.89 36.20
N ILE A 59 -20.18 16.50 35.00
CA ILE A 59 -20.53 17.17 33.72
C ILE A 59 -21.46 16.28 32.85
N GLN A 60 -21.83 15.09 33.35
CA GLN A 60 -22.68 14.13 32.62
C GLN A 60 -24.01 14.72 32.14
N LYS A 61 -24.65 15.62 32.90
CA LYS A 61 -26.01 16.08 32.56
C LYS A 61 -26.09 17.05 31.37
N ASN A 62 -25.02 17.78 31.05
CA ASN A 62 -25.10 18.87 30.06
C ASN A 62 -24.45 18.56 28.71
N ASN A 63 -23.55 17.57 28.62
CA ASN A 63 -22.78 17.26 27.40
C ASN A 63 -22.88 15.79 26.96
N GLN A 64 -23.83 15.03 27.50
CA GLN A 64 -24.01 13.64 27.10
C GLN A 64 -24.80 13.60 25.79
N CYS A 65 -24.15 13.11 24.73
CA CYS A 65 -24.79 12.93 23.44
C CYS A 65 -25.96 11.97 23.59
N GLN A 66 -27.10 12.33 23.02
CA GLN A 66 -28.31 11.52 23.04
C GLN A 66 -28.66 11.13 21.62
N GLU A 67 -29.09 9.88 21.44
CA GLU A 67 -29.57 9.39 20.16
C GLU A 67 -30.96 8.78 20.32
N PRO A 68 -31.82 8.84 19.29
CA PRO A 68 -33.04 8.07 19.24
C PRO A 68 -32.75 6.59 19.56
N THR A 69 -33.60 5.94 20.36
CA THR A 69 -33.43 4.55 20.78
C THR A 69 -33.17 3.60 19.59
N LYS A 70 -33.84 3.85 18.45
CA LYS A 70 -33.64 3.12 17.19
C LYS A 70 -32.21 3.22 16.64
N TYR A 71 -31.56 4.37 16.75
CA TYR A 71 -30.17 4.56 16.30
C TYR A 71 -29.19 4.03 17.33
N ALA A 72 -29.46 4.21 18.61
CA ALA A 72 -28.66 3.62 19.68
C ALA A 72 -28.62 2.08 19.60
N PHE A 73 -29.73 1.44 19.22
CA PHE A 73 -29.77 0.01 18.91
C PHE A 73 -28.82 -0.35 17.76
N VAL A 74 -28.86 0.39 16.65
CA VAL A 74 -27.96 0.16 15.50
C VAL A 74 -26.49 0.33 15.91
N LEU A 75 -26.19 1.33 16.75
CA LEU A 75 -24.84 1.61 17.23
C LEU A 75 -24.23 0.46 18.07
N LEU A 76 -25.04 -0.45 18.63
CA LEU A 76 -24.53 -1.65 19.31
C LEU A 76 -23.70 -2.54 18.37
N PHE A 77 -24.07 -2.57 17.09
CA PHE A 77 -23.41 -3.40 16.07
C PHE A 77 -22.22 -2.69 15.43
N PHE A 78 -22.02 -1.41 15.73
CA PHE A 78 -20.98 -0.58 15.15
C PHE A 78 -19.56 -1.18 15.25
N PRO A 79 -19.13 -1.76 16.41
CA PRO A 79 -17.80 -2.38 16.53
C PRO A 79 -17.59 -3.63 15.67
N VAL A 80 -18.69 -4.30 15.33
CA VAL A 80 -18.66 -5.50 14.50
C VAL A 80 -18.71 -5.13 13.03
N ALA A 81 -19.54 -4.15 12.65
CA ALA A 81 -19.67 -3.70 11.27
C ALA A 81 -18.44 -2.95 10.75
N CYS A 82 -17.82 -2.11 11.58
CA CYS A 82 -16.74 -1.22 11.16
C CYS A 82 -15.35 -1.87 11.22
N HIS A 83 -14.39 -1.24 10.55
CA HIS A 83 -12.97 -1.59 10.63
C HIS A 83 -12.13 -0.44 11.17
N TYR A 84 -11.18 -0.79 12.04
CA TYR A 84 -10.38 0.15 12.80
C TYR A 84 -8.93 0.07 12.34
N LEU A 85 -8.39 1.21 11.92
CA LEU A 85 -7.04 1.33 11.38
C LEU A 85 -6.28 2.47 12.07
N ILE A 86 -4.96 2.50 11.85
CA ILE A 86 -4.06 3.51 12.40
C ILE A 86 -3.49 4.30 11.23
N LEU A 87 -3.68 5.62 11.25
CA LEU A 87 -3.03 6.49 10.28
C LEU A 87 -1.57 6.68 10.69
N SER A 88 -0.68 6.36 9.76
CA SER A 88 0.75 6.34 9.97
C SER A 88 1.45 7.31 9.03
N LYS A 89 2.50 7.97 9.54
CA LYS A 89 3.37 8.83 8.74
C LYS A 89 4.56 8.04 8.18
N VAL A 90 5.35 8.70 7.32
CA VAL A 90 6.65 8.18 6.89
C VAL A 90 7.53 7.92 8.11
N ILE A 91 8.32 6.84 8.09
CA ILE A 91 9.06 6.39 9.28
C ILE A 91 10.04 7.42 9.83
N THR A 92 10.70 8.16 8.95
CA THR A 92 11.62 9.24 9.37
C THR A 92 10.89 10.35 10.10
N GLU A 93 9.64 10.63 9.73
CA GLU A 93 8.81 11.57 10.46
C GLU A 93 8.36 10.99 11.79
N GLN A 94 8.00 9.70 11.86
CA GLN A 94 7.65 9.04 13.12
C GLN A 94 8.79 9.15 14.15
N ILE A 95 10.04 8.92 13.72
CA ILE A 95 11.23 9.01 14.57
C ILE A 95 11.43 10.45 15.10
N LYS A 96 11.23 11.45 14.24
CA LYS A 96 11.36 12.88 14.62
C LYS A 96 10.18 13.35 15.47
N SER A 97 8.98 12.84 15.21
CA SER A 97 7.77 13.17 15.92
C SER A 97 7.49 12.16 17.02
N GLN A 98 8.36 12.11 18.03
CA GLN A 98 8.07 11.36 19.26
C GLN A 98 6.83 11.91 20.02
N THR A 99 6.31 13.07 19.59
CA THR A 99 5.30 13.86 20.31
C THR A 99 3.95 13.99 19.60
N HIS A 100 3.77 13.44 18.39
CA HIS A 100 2.48 13.53 17.72
C HIS A 100 1.54 12.40 18.14
N PRO A 101 0.29 12.71 18.53
CA PRO A 101 -0.66 11.69 18.94
C PRO A 101 -0.99 10.78 17.75
N ILE A 102 -0.99 9.47 18.00
CA ILE A 102 -1.48 8.44 17.07
C ILE A 102 -2.84 8.87 16.57
N LYS A 103 -3.10 8.85 15.26
CA LYS A 103 -4.42 9.10 14.68
C LYS A 103 -5.08 7.78 14.32
N TYR A 104 -6.38 7.67 14.58
CA TYR A 104 -7.14 6.45 14.29
C TYR A 104 -8.09 6.70 13.12
N LEU A 105 -8.31 5.66 12.34
CA LEU A 105 -9.22 5.66 11.21
C LEU A 105 -10.33 4.65 11.47
N LEU A 106 -11.52 5.02 11.05
CA LEU A 106 -12.72 4.22 11.20
C LEU A 106 -13.37 4.09 9.83
N VAL A 107 -13.37 2.89 9.29
CA VAL A 107 -14.03 2.56 8.02
C VAL A 107 -15.42 2.04 8.34
N ILE A 108 -16.43 2.76 7.87
CA ILE A 108 -17.84 2.44 7.99
C ILE A 108 -18.31 1.97 6.60
N PRO A 109 -18.46 0.65 6.37
CA PRO A 109 -18.98 0.16 5.10
C PRO A 109 -20.46 0.55 4.94
N ASP A 110 -20.89 0.71 3.70
CA ASP A 110 -22.30 0.83 3.29
C ASP A 110 -22.74 -0.52 2.69
N PRO A 111 -23.15 -1.49 3.54
CA PRO A 111 -23.32 -2.87 3.12
C PRO A 111 -24.58 -3.03 2.25
N ILE A 112 -24.38 -3.42 0.99
CA ILE A 112 -25.49 -3.80 0.10
C ILE A 112 -26.00 -5.21 0.43
N ASN A 113 -25.09 -6.08 0.84
CA ASN A 113 -25.37 -7.45 1.26
C ASN A 113 -24.70 -7.72 2.62
N LEU A 114 -25.50 -8.10 3.62
CA LEU A 114 -25.04 -8.34 4.98
C LEU A 114 -24.17 -9.60 5.09
N GLU A 115 -24.44 -10.64 4.30
CA GLU A 115 -23.64 -11.86 4.29
C GLU A 115 -22.24 -11.61 3.71
N GLU A 116 -22.17 -10.91 2.57
CA GLU A 116 -20.89 -10.50 1.98
C GLU A 116 -20.09 -9.63 2.96
N SER A 117 -20.75 -8.69 3.61
CA SER A 117 -20.12 -7.80 4.59
C SER A 117 -19.61 -8.56 5.82
N ALA A 118 -20.37 -9.54 6.32
CA ALA A 118 -19.93 -10.41 7.40
C ALA A 118 -18.71 -11.26 7.00
N GLN A 119 -18.68 -11.77 5.77
CA GLN A 119 -17.53 -12.52 5.24
C GLN A 119 -16.28 -11.64 5.12
N ILE A 120 -16.41 -10.41 4.59
CA ILE A 120 -15.30 -9.44 4.53
C ILE A 120 -14.78 -9.19 5.95
N ARG A 121 -15.69 -8.90 6.90
CA ARG A 121 -15.33 -8.63 8.28
C ARG A 121 -14.61 -9.78 8.95
N TRP A 122 -15.04 -11.02 8.69
CA TRP A 122 -14.37 -12.22 9.19
C TRP A 122 -12.95 -12.34 8.63
N ARG A 123 -12.74 -12.12 7.32
CA ARG A 123 -11.39 -12.13 6.71
C ARG A 123 -10.47 -11.06 7.29
N LEU A 124 -11.03 -9.93 7.74
CA LEU A 124 -10.29 -8.86 8.42
C LEU A 124 -9.86 -9.23 9.85
N ASN A 125 -10.49 -10.20 10.52
CA ASN A 125 -10.05 -10.65 11.86
C ASN A 125 -8.63 -11.26 11.85
N ASN A 126 -8.20 -11.83 10.72
CA ASN A 126 -6.87 -12.40 10.56
C ASN A 126 -5.84 -11.39 10.05
N THR A 127 -6.10 -10.09 10.18
CA THR A 127 -5.16 -9.04 9.77
C THR A 127 -4.03 -8.94 10.79
N LYS A 128 -2.79 -9.07 10.31
CA LYS A 128 -1.60 -8.86 11.16
C LYS A 128 -1.55 -7.41 11.65
N TYR A 129 -0.96 -7.21 12.82
CA TYR A 129 -0.88 -5.90 13.47
C TYR A 129 -0.28 -4.81 12.57
N GLU A 130 0.82 -5.11 11.88
CA GLU A 130 1.48 -4.19 10.96
C GLU A 130 0.59 -3.75 9.78
N ASN A 131 -0.39 -4.58 9.39
CA ASN A 131 -1.33 -4.28 8.31
C ASN A 131 -2.56 -3.48 8.78
N LEU A 132 -2.65 -3.15 10.08
CA LEU A 132 -3.63 -2.18 10.58
C LEU A 132 -3.16 -0.73 10.36
N TYR A 133 -1.93 -0.53 9.90
CA TYR A 133 -1.36 0.79 9.63
C TYR A 133 -1.50 1.13 8.14
N VAL A 134 -2.04 2.32 7.88
CA VAL A 134 -2.25 2.85 6.52
C VAL A 134 -1.74 4.29 6.45
N SER A 135 -1.49 4.77 5.24
CA SER A 135 -0.91 6.09 4.98
C SER A 135 -1.93 7.17 4.62
N SER A 136 -3.17 6.79 4.26
CA SER A 136 -4.24 7.73 3.92
C SER A 136 -5.64 7.18 4.24
N LEU A 137 -6.65 8.04 4.13
CA LEU A 137 -8.07 7.65 4.21
C LEU A 137 -8.48 6.77 3.03
N GLY A 138 -7.94 7.02 1.84
CA GLY A 138 -8.17 6.17 0.66
C GLY A 138 -7.63 4.76 0.86
N GLU A 139 -6.40 4.63 1.34
CA GLU A 139 -5.82 3.31 1.63
C GLU A 139 -6.64 2.57 2.70
N ALA A 140 -7.16 3.26 3.72
CA ALA A 140 -8.08 2.68 4.68
C ALA A 140 -9.34 2.09 4.00
N ALA A 141 -10.01 2.88 3.16
CA ALA A 141 -11.20 2.47 2.45
C ALA A 141 -10.97 1.21 1.60
N PHE A 142 -9.91 1.19 0.79
CA PHE A 142 -9.65 0.08 -0.12
C PHE A 142 -9.05 -1.13 0.57
N SER A 143 -8.28 -0.94 1.66
CA SER A 143 -7.74 -2.07 2.44
C SER A 143 -8.83 -2.95 3.05
N TYR A 144 -10.00 -2.37 3.40
CA TYR A 144 -11.17 -3.11 3.86
C TYR A 144 -11.64 -4.16 2.83
N TYR A 145 -11.68 -3.80 1.54
CA TYR A 145 -12.16 -4.65 0.45
C TYR A 145 -11.04 -5.44 -0.25
N ALA A 146 -9.76 -5.17 0.05
CA ALA A 146 -8.63 -5.76 -0.68
C ALA A 146 -8.46 -7.28 -0.47
N LYS A 147 -9.01 -7.83 0.61
CA LYS A 147 -9.00 -9.27 0.86
C LYS A 147 -10.14 -10.02 0.15
N GLU A 148 -11.02 -9.31 -0.54
CA GLU A 148 -12.11 -9.93 -1.28
C GLU A 148 -11.59 -10.58 -2.57
N THR A 149 -11.96 -11.83 -2.81
CA THR A 149 -11.46 -12.63 -3.93
C THR A 149 -12.54 -12.99 -4.93
N THR A 150 -13.75 -12.48 -4.76
CA THR A 150 -14.90 -12.88 -5.58
C THR A 150 -14.90 -12.15 -6.92
N ASN A 151 -15.06 -12.90 -8.00
CA ASN A 151 -15.25 -12.34 -9.34
C ASN A 151 -16.52 -11.47 -9.45
N ASN A 152 -17.44 -11.63 -8.49
CA ASN A 152 -18.72 -10.94 -8.39
C ASN A 152 -18.67 -9.73 -7.43
N PHE A 153 -17.55 -9.02 -7.35
CA PHE A 153 -17.48 -7.78 -6.59
C PHE A 153 -18.49 -6.76 -7.13
N SER A 154 -19.54 -6.51 -6.36
CA SER A 154 -20.51 -5.43 -6.61
C SER A 154 -19.90 -4.09 -6.16
N PRO A 155 -20.15 -2.97 -6.86
CA PRO A 155 -19.64 -1.68 -6.41
C PRO A 155 -20.14 -1.34 -5.00
N GLN A 156 -19.20 -1.14 -4.08
CA GLN A 156 -19.49 -0.83 -2.68
C GLN A 156 -19.24 0.66 -2.40
N ARG A 157 -19.75 1.13 -1.26
CA ARG A 157 -19.38 2.43 -0.71
C ARG A 157 -18.91 2.25 0.72
N CYS A 158 -18.06 3.15 1.17
CA CYS A 158 -17.74 3.27 2.58
C CYS A 158 -17.41 4.72 2.92
N GLN A 159 -17.61 5.06 4.18
CA GLN A 159 -17.16 6.31 4.76
C GLN A 159 -15.95 6.05 5.65
N VAL A 160 -14.94 6.91 5.57
CA VAL A 160 -13.76 6.84 6.44
C VAL A 160 -13.67 8.09 7.29
N ILE A 161 -13.67 7.90 8.60
CA ILE A 161 -13.56 8.98 9.58
C ILE A 161 -12.18 8.94 10.23
N LEU A 162 -11.49 10.08 10.24
CA LEU A 162 -10.22 10.28 10.92
C LEU A 162 -10.45 10.88 12.30
N TYR A 163 -10.01 10.17 13.34
CA TYR A 163 -10.05 10.63 14.73
C TYR A 163 -8.69 11.13 15.18
N GLY A 164 -8.65 12.40 15.59
CA GLY A 164 -7.48 13.08 16.10
C GLY A 164 -7.72 13.69 17.49
N LYS A 165 -6.64 14.02 18.19
CA LYS A 165 -6.72 14.89 19.37
C LYS A 165 -6.73 16.33 18.89
N LEU A 166 -7.78 17.09 19.22
CA LEU A 166 -7.83 18.54 19.00
C LEU A 166 -6.99 19.30 20.04
N LEU A 167 -6.91 18.78 21.27
CA LEU A 167 -6.10 19.32 22.36
C LEU A 167 -5.10 18.27 22.82
N LYS A 168 -3.83 18.67 22.98
CA LYS A 168 -2.73 17.80 23.43
C LYS A 168 -3.04 17.14 24.78
N ASP A 169 -3.63 17.95 25.66
CA ASP A 169 -4.20 17.69 27.00
C ASP A 169 -5.29 16.62 27.06
N SER A 170 -6.08 16.57 25.99
CA SER A 170 -7.33 15.84 25.99
C SER A 170 -7.12 14.38 25.63
N TRP A 171 -7.89 13.52 26.28
CA TRP A 171 -7.99 12.11 25.91
C TRP A 171 -9.18 11.87 24.97
N LEU A 172 -10.04 12.88 24.82
CA LEU A 172 -11.09 12.92 23.82
C LEU A 172 -10.46 12.95 22.43
N ARG A 173 -11.00 12.15 21.52
CA ARG A 173 -10.62 12.15 20.12
C ARG A 173 -11.84 12.54 19.33
N SER A 174 -11.74 13.66 18.62
CA SER A 174 -12.84 14.13 17.78
C SER A 174 -12.61 13.70 16.34
N PRO A 175 -13.68 13.51 15.56
CA PRO A 175 -13.59 13.50 14.10
C PRO A 175 -12.86 14.77 13.65
N THR A 176 -11.80 14.58 12.88
CA THR A 176 -10.98 15.68 12.31
C THR A 176 -11.07 15.74 10.79
N ASP A 177 -11.46 14.64 10.17
CA ASP A 177 -11.69 14.52 8.74
C ASP A 177 -12.68 13.38 8.48
N CYS A 178 -13.43 13.47 7.40
CA CYS A 178 -14.40 12.47 6.98
C CYS A 178 -14.52 12.49 5.46
N GLN A 179 -14.43 11.32 4.84
CA GLN A 179 -14.53 11.21 3.40
C GLN A 179 -15.29 9.95 2.98
N ASP A 180 -16.17 10.10 1.99
CA ASP A 180 -16.87 9.00 1.35
C ASP A 180 -16.09 8.48 0.15
N PHE A 181 -16.02 7.15 0.03
CA PHE A 181 -15.36 6.46 -1.06
C PHE A 181 -16.33 5.55 -1.80
N LYS A 182 -16.27 5.61 -3.13
CA LYS A 182 -16.93 4.63 -4.00
C LYS A 182 -15.89 3.60 -4.44
N ILE A 183 -16.12 2.35 -4.08
CA ILE A 183 -15.24 1.24 -4.39
C ILE A 183 -15.71 0.61 -5.68
N ASN A 184 -14.96 0.86 -6.75
CA ASN A 184 -15.24 0.28 -8.06
C ASN A 184 -14.36 -0.95 -8.30
N LYS A 185 -14.87 -1.90 -9.10
CA LYS A 185 -14.23 -3.18 -9.40
C LYS A 185 -12.82 -3.02 -10.01
N LYS A 186 -12.64 -2.08 -10.94
CA LYS A 186 -11.35 -1.87 -11.62
C LYS A 186 -10.26 -1.38 -10.65
N THR A 187 -10.55 -0.34 -9.89
CA THR A 187 -9.64 0.24 -8.90
C THR A 187 -9.31 -0.76 -7.79
N ILE A 188 -10.29 -1.51 -7.28
CA ILE A 188 -9.99 -2.52 -6.25
C ILE A 188 -9.13 -3.65 -6.82
N GLN A 189 -9.35 -4.11 -8.06
CA GLN A 189 -8.49 -5.12 -8.71
C GLN A 189 -7.05 -4.62 -8.85
N SER A 190 -6.84 -3.40 -9.33
CA SER A 190 -5.49 -2.82 -9.44
C SER A 190 -4.84 -2.61 -8.06
N TYR A 191 -5.61 -2.19 -7.06
CA TYR A 191 -5.12 -2.10 -5.68
C TYR A 191 -4.77 -3.47 -5.09
N GLN A 192 -5.56 -4.51 -5.39
CA GLN A 192 -5.30 -5.89 -4.97
C GLN A 192 -4.02 -6.45 -5.60
N LEU A 193 -3.74 -6.13 -6.86
CA LEU A 193 -2.47 -6.48 -7.50
C LEU A 193 -1.29 -5.87 -6.73
N ALA A 194 -1.37 -4.58 -6.39
CA ALA A 194 -0.34 -3.93 -5.58
C ALA A 194 -0.26 -4.56 -4.17
N TYR A 195 -1.39 -4.77 -3.51
CA TYR A 195 -1.47 -5.31 -2.15
C TYR A 195 -0.87 -6.72 -2.03
N ARG A 196 -1.07 -7.59 -3.02
CA ARG A 196 -0.57 -8.98 -3.03
C ARG A 196 0.90 -9.09 -3.42
N ASN A 197 1.36 -8.27 -4.34
CA ASN A 197 2.68 -8.42 -4.94
C ASN A 197 3.75 -7.49 -4.34
N PHE A 198 3.34 -6.42 -3.66
CA PHE A 198 4.29 -5.55 -2.97
C PHE A 198 4.58 -6.08 -1.57
N GLN A 199 5.73 -5.68 -1.04
CA GLN A 199 6.14 -5.98 0.32
C GLN A 199 5.07 -5.48 1.30
N PRO A 200 4.70 -6.31 2.29
CA PRO A 200 3.77 -5.90 3.32
C PRO A 200 4.40 -4.81 4.20
N ASN A 201 3.58 -4.20 5.05
CA ASN A 201 4.08 -3.35 6.11
C ASN A 201 5.05 -4.14 6.99
N ARG A 202 6.02 -3.45 7.61
CA ARG A 202 7.04 -4.07 8.45
C ARG A 202 7.07 -3.45 9.82
N LEU A 203 7.08 -4.30 10.84
CA LEU A 203 7.36 -3.91 12.21
C LEU A 203 8.88 -3.75 12.38
N LEU A 204 9.32 -2.56 12.78
CA LEU A 204 10.72 -2.26 13.09
C LEU A 204 10.86 -2.08 14.60
N GLN A 205 11.86 -2.73 15.18
CA GLN A 205 12.22 -2.55 16.58
C GLN A 205 13.04 -1.27 16.75
N THR A 206 12.74 -0.53 17.81
CA THR A 206 13.47 0.67 18.24
C THR A 206 13.82 0.55 19.72
N PRO A 207 14.79 1.33 20.24
CA PRO A 207 15.11 1.33 21.67
C PRO A 207 13.89 1.59 22.57
N ASN A 208 12.92 2.38 22.08
CA ASN A 208 11.75 2.83 22.84
C ASN A 208 10.47 2.04 22.51
N GLY A 209 10.57 0.89 21.82
CA GLY A 209 9.42 0.07 21.42
C GLY A 209 9.45 -0.32 19.95
N PHE A 210 8.32 -0.20 19.26
CA PHE A 210 8.19 -0.61 17.86
C PHE A 210 7.59 0.50 16.99
N LEU A 211 8.03 0.57 15.74
CA LEU A 211 7.45 1.40 14.69
C LEU A 211 6.95 0.52 13.55
N VAL A 212 5.97 1.00 12.80
CA VAL A 212 5.50 0.31 11.59
C VAL A 212 5.90 1.11 10.37
N ARG A 213 6.76 0.52 9.53
CA ARG A 213 7.08 1.01 8.20
C ARG A 213 5.95 0.59 7.26
N ILE A 214 5.19 1.58 6.79
CA ILE A 214 4.11 1.38 5.82
C ILE A 214 4.64 1.39 4.39
N ASN A 215 3.99 0.65 3.49
CA ASN A 215 4.28 0.69 2.06
C ASN A 215 3.53 1.86 1.40
N LEU A 216 4.26 2.96 1.16
CA LEU A 216 3.75 4.24 0.63
C LEU A 216 3.37 4.15 -0.85
N ILE A 217 3.91 3.19 -1.59
CA ILE A 217 3.63 3.05 -3.02
C ILE A 217 2.19 2.60 -3.25
N ARG A 218 1.63 1.77 -2.35
CA ARG A 218 0.22 1.34 -2.45
C ARG A 218 -0.73 2.51 -2.41
N ASP A 219 -0.49 3.47 -1.52
CA ASP A 219 -1.30 4.68 -1.41
C ASP A 219 -1.07 5.64 -2.58
N PHE A 220 0.18 5.82 -3.03
CA PHE A 220 0.47 6.61 -4.22
C PHE A 220 -0.35 6.13 -5.44
N ILE A 221 -0.31 4.82 -5.71
CA ILE A 221 -1.08 4.17 -6.77
C ILE A 221 -2.58 4.40 -6.58
N LEU A 222 -3.06 4.17 -5.37
CA LEU A 222 -4.48 4.25 -5.07
C LEU A 222 -5.02 5.67 -5.24
N ASN A 223 -4.29 6.68 -4.77
CA ASN A 223 -4.67 8.07 -4.91
C ASN A 223 -4.80 8.47 -6.39
N ASN A 224 -3.92 7.98 -7.25
CA ASN A 224 -4.04 8.20 -8.70
C ASN A 224 -5.31 7.53 -9.26
N LEU A 225 -5.56 6.26 -8.88
CA LEU A 225 -6.73 5.52 -9.35
C LEU A 225 -8.06 6.14 -8.88
N ILE A 226 -8.15 6.58 -7.63
CA ILE A 226 -9.34 7.27 -7.08
C ILE A 226 -9.62 8.55 -7.89
N ASN A 227 -8.57 9.28 -8.25
CA ASN A 227 -8.66 10.51 -9.05
C ASN A 227 -8.81 10.26 -10.56
N LYS A 228 -9.05 9.00 -10.98
CA LYS A 228 -9.17 8.58 -12.39
C LYS A 228 -7.96 8.97 -13.24
N LYS A 229 -6.77 9.02 -12.62
CA LYS A 229 -5.49 9.22 -13.29
C LYS A 229 -4.80 7.88 -13.53
N GLN A 230 -3.79 7.87 -14.39
CA GLN A 230 -2.95 6.70 -14.57
C GLN A 230 -2.19 6.39 -13.28
N ILE A 231 -1.93 5.09 -13.04
CA ILE A 231 -1.32 4.56 -11.82
C ILE A 231 -0.03 5.30 -11.44
N TRP A 232 0.79 5.65 -12.43
CA TRP A 232 2.12 6.25 -12.22
C TRP A 232 2.16 7.76 -12.43
N ASN A 233 1.01 8.41 -12.61
CA ASN A 233 0.94 9.84 -12.83
C ASN A 233 1.59 10.62 -11.68
N ASP A 234 2.37 11.65 -12.02
CA ASP A 234 3.09 12.52 -11.08
C ASP A 234 4.12 11.77 -10.22
N LEU A 235 4.62 10.61 -10.69
CA LEU A 235 5.67 9.88 -9.97
C LEU A 235 6.92 10.73 -9.83
N TRP A 236 7.40 11.33 -10.91
CA TRP A 236 8.54 12.24 -10.88
C TRP A 236 8.37 13.35 -9.85
N LEU A 237 7.19 13.99 -9.81
CA LEU A 237 6.90 15.07 -8.87
C LEU A 237 6.96 14.55 -7.43
N THR A 238 6.40 13.36 -7.19
CA THR A 238 6.42 12.68 -5.89
C THR A 238 7.85 12.38 -5.45
N LEU A 239 8.67 11.80 -6.32
CA LEU A 239 10.07 11.47 -6.01
C LEU A 239 10.95 12.72 -5.84
N LYS A 240 10.68 13.79 -6.59
CA LYS A 240 11.49 15.01 -6.56
C LYS A 240 11.12 15.94 -5.40
N GLN A 241 9.83 16.11 -5.12
CA GLN A 241 9.34 17.13 -4.19
C GLN A 241 8.85 16.55 -2.86
N LYS A 242 8.24 15.36 -2.88
CA LYS A 242 7.59 14.78 -1.68
C LYS A 242 8.45 13.73 -0.99
N ASP A 243 9.32 13.04 -1.72
CA ASP A 243 10.21 12.00 -1.19
C ASP A 243 11.50 12.57 -0.56
N LYS A 244 11.31 13.50 0.40
CA LYS A 244 12.39 14.22 1.09
C LYS A 244 13.42 13.29 1.73
N TYR A 245 13.00 12.12 2.17
CA TYR A 245 13.84 11.14 2.87
C TYR A 245 14.25 9.94 2.00
N GLY A 246 13.83 9.88 0.74
CA GLY A 246 14.18 8.76 -0.15
C GLY A 246 13.42 7.46 0.12
N GLU A 247 12.39 7.47 0.97
CA GLU A 247 11.66 6.27 1.37
C GLU A 247 10.88 5.68 0.18
N ILE A 248 10.23 6.51 -0.64
CA ILE A 248 9.50 6.02 -1.82
C ILE A 248 10.49 5.44 -2.83
N ARG A 249 11.62 6.11 -3.07
CA ARG A 249 12.71 5.59 -3.93
C ARG A 249 13.23 4.23 -3.45
N GLN A 250 13.47 4.07 -2.15
CA GLN A 250 13.88 2.78 -1.58
C GLN A 250 12.81 1.71 -1.75
N GLN A 251 11.54 2.05 -1.47
CA GLN A 251 10.43 1.12 -1.62
C GLN A 251 10.22 0.70 -3.07
N LEU A 252 10.49 1.55 -4.06
CA LEU A 252 10.40 1.17 -5.48
C LEU A 252 11.39 0.06 -5.80
N ASN A 253 12.62 0.16 -5.29
CA ASN A 253 13.64 -0.89 -5.44
C ASN A 253 13.24 -2.17 -4.70
N TYR A 254 12.73 -2.06 -3.48
CA TYR A 254 12.30 -3.22 -2.68
C TYR A 254 11.08 -3.95 -3.28
N ASN A 255 10.23 -3.22 -4.01
CA ASN A 255 9.04 -3.75 -4.65
C ASN A 255 9.24 -4.09 -6.13
N GLN A 256 10.47 -4.11 -6.63
CA GLN A 256 10.80 -4.35 -8.04
C GLN A 256 10.04 -5.52 -8.68
N LYS A 257 10.05 -6.71 -8.05
CA LYS A 257 9.31 -7.89 -8.54
C LYS A 257 7.81 -7.60 -8.63
N GLY A 258 7.25 -6.97 -7.60
CA GLY A 258 5.84 -6.61 -7.56
C GLY A 258 5.48 -5.56 -8.61
N LEU A 259 6.35 -4.56 -8.84
CA LEU A 259 6.19 -3.56 -9.89
C LEU A 259 6.16 -4.24 -11.26
N PHE A 260 7.07 -5.16 -11.53
CA PHE A 260 7.09 -5.92 -12.78
C PHE A 260 5.78 -6.69 -13.02
N ILE A 261 5.32 -7.45 -12.02
CA ILE A 261 4.05 -8.20 -12.09
C ILE A 261 2.88 -7.23 -12.34
N MET A 262 2.87 -6.11 -11.64
CA MET A 262 1.81 -5.11 -11.76
C MET A 262 1.80 -4.45 -13.14
N ILE A 263 2.97 -4.17 -13.72
CA ILE A 263 3.07 -3.62 -15.07
C ILE A 263 2.50 -4.59 -16.11
N LYS A 264 2.83 -5.88 -15.99
CA LYS A 264 2.41 -6.91 -16.95
C LYS A 264 0.93 -7.28 -16.84
N ASN A 265 0.35 -7.19 -15.65
CA ASN A 265 -1.00 -7.68 -15.37
C ASN A 265 -2.04 -6.57 -15.12
N SER A 266 -1.68 -5.30 -15.25
CA SER A 266 -2.60 -4.19 -15.04
C SER A 266 -3.23 -3.71 -16.35
N ASP A 267 -4.56 -3.66 -16.37
CA ASP A 267 -5.35 -3.07 -17.46
C ASP A 267 -5.28 -1.54 -17.51
N ASP A 268 -4.62 -0.90 -16.54
CA ASP A 268 -4.47 0.56 -16.47
C ASP A 268 -3.22 1.05 -17.23
N ILE A 269 -2.36 0.15 -17.70
CA ILE A 269 -1.19 0.50 -18.51
C ILE A 269 -1.49 0.24 -19.99
N THR A 270 -1.31 1.27 -20.82
CA THR A 270 -1.56 1.17 -22.26
C THR A 270 -0.56 0.23 -22.93
N LYS A 271 -0.96 -0.35 -24.07
CA LYS A 271 -0.06 -1.18 -24.90
C LYS A 271 1.22 -0.43 -25.30
N ALA A 272 1.11 0.87 -25.59
CA ALA A 272 2.25 1.71 -25.95
C ALA A 272 3.22 1.91 -24.77
N HIS A 273 2.72 2.14 -23.55
CA HIS A 273 3.56 2.21 -22.36
C HIS A 273 4.23 0.89 -22.04
N ASN A 274 3.52 -0.24 -22.15
CA ASN A 274 4.11 -1.56 -21.97
C ASN A 274 5.23 -1.83 -22.97
N ALA A 275 5.00 -1.52 -24.25
CA ALA A 275 6.04 -1.63 -25.28
C ALA A 275 7.26 -0.73 -24.97
N PHE A 276 7.02 0.50 -24.49
CA PHE A 276 8.11 1.40 -24.12
C PHE A 276 8.92 0.90 -22.91
N ILE A 277 8.24 0.35 -21.90
CA ILE A 277 8.88 -0.30 -20.76
C ILE A 277 9.74 -1.48 -21.23
N ASP A 278 9.23 -2.31 -22.15
CA ASP A 278 9.96 -3.46 -22.69
C ASP A 278 11.22 -3.06 -23.46
N VAL A 279 11.15 -1.97 -24.23
CA VAL A 279 12.33 -1.38 -24.89
C VAL A 279 13.37 -0.93 -23.87
N ILE A 280 12.95 -0.24 -22.80
CA ILE A 280 13.87 0.18 -21.72
C ILE A 280 14.47 -1.04 -21.01
N HIS A 281 13.67 -2.06 -20.72
CA HIS A 281 14.14 -3.30 -20.09
C HIS A 281 15.16 -4.04 -20.97
N GLN A 282 14.94 -4.11 -22.29
CA GLN A 282 15.93 -4.68 -23.22
C GLN A 282 17.22 -3.86 -23.22
N ALA A 283 17.13 -2.52 -23.24
CA ALA A 283 18.30 -1.65 -23.20
C ALA A 283 19.10 -1.84 -21.90
N LEU A 284 18.44 -1.87 -20.73
CA LEU A 284 19.09 -2.16 -19.45
C LEU A 284 19.78 -3.52 -19.46
N LYS A 285 19.13 -4.56 -20.02
CA LYS A 285 19.71 -5.90 -20.14
C LYS A 285 21.03 -5.89 -20.90
N ILE A 286 21.09 -5.20 -22.05
CA ILE A 286 22.30 -5.14 -22.87
C ILE A 286 23.40 -4.35 -22.15
N ILE A 287 23.06 -3.18 -21.60
CA ILE A 287 24.02 -2.32 -20.89
C ILE A 287 24.60 -3.06 -19.68
N TYR A 288 23.78 -3.77 -18.91
CA TYR A 288 24.27 -4.54 -17.76
C TYR A 288 25.13 -5.73 -18.18
N ALA A 289 24.81 -6.39 -19.30
CA ALA A 289 25.62 -7.46 -19.85
C ALA A 289 27.02 -6.96 -20.24
N GLN A 290 27.11 -5.79 -20.89
CA GLN A 290 28.38 -5.14 -21.21
C GLN A 290 29.18 -4.83 -19.94
N ILE A 291 28.56 -4.20 -18.93
CA ILE A 291 29.21 -3.90 -17.64
C ILE A 291 29.74 -5.17 -16.96
N TYR A 292 28.97 -6.27 -17.04
CA TYR A 292 29.36 -7.56 -16.47
C TYR A 292 30.52 -8.19 -17.25
N GLN A 293 30.50 -8.12 -18.58
CA GLN A 293 31.60 -8.60 -19.43
C GLN A 293 32.90 -7.84 -19.17
N ASP A 294 32.82 -6.52 -18.95
CA ASP A 294 33.99 -5.67 -18.71
C ASP A 294 34.68 -5.97 -17.36
N ASN A 295 33.90 -6.16 -16.29
CA ASN A 295 34.44 -6.49 -14.97
C ASN A 295 33.36 -7.16 -14.08
N PRO A 296 33.30 -8.50 -14.02
CA PRO A 296 32.30 -9.23 -13.25
C PRO A 296 32.29 -8.90 -11.75
N GLU A 297 33.47 -8.74 -11.14
CA GLU A 297 33.62 -8.50 -9.69
C GLU A 297 33.09 -7.12 -9.28
N ALA A 298 33.29 -6.11 -10.13
CA ALA A 298 32.81 -4.75 -9.89
C ALA A 298 31.41 -4.48 -10.47
N ALA A 299 30.85 -5.43 -11.26
CA ALA A 299 29.65 -5.22 -12.07
C ALA A 299 28.44 -4.77 -11.24
N SER A 300 28.19 -5.40 -10.10
CA SER A 300 27.05 -5.08 -9.23
C SER A 300 27.04 -3.61 -8.79
N LYS A 301 28.19 -3.12 -8.29
CA LYS A 301 28.34 -1.72 -7.86
C LYS A 301 28.27 -0.76 -9.04
N ARG A 302 28.79 -1.14 -10.22
CA ARG A 302 28.72 -0.33 -11.44
C ARG A 302 27.28 -0.20 -11.95
N ILE A 303 26.53 -1.29 -11.98
CA ILE A 303 25.11 -1.31 -12.35
C ILE A 303 24.29 -0.43 -11.40
N GLU A 304 24.53 -0.55 -10.09
CA GLU A 304 23.85 0.31 -9.11
C GLU A 304 24.13 1.80 -9.36
N ARG A 305 25.39 2.16 -9.61
CA ARG A 305 25.78 3.53 -9.95
C ARG A 305 25.14 4.03 -11.25
N GLU A 306 25.14 3.23 -12.30
CA GLU A 306 24.50 3.57 -13.57
C GLU A 306 22.99 3.83 -13.39
N ASN A 307 22.31 3.00 -12.59
CA ASN A 307 20.90 3.17 -12.27
C ASN A 307 20.63 4.45 -11.48
N GLN A 308 21.45 4.72 -10.45
CA GLN A 308 21.36 5.97 -9.70
C GLN A 308 21.58 7.19 -10.60
N GLN A 309 22.58 7.14 -11.50
CA GLN A 309 22.83 8.22 -12.45
C GLN A 309 21.67 8.43 -13.43
N LEU A 310 21.12 7.35 -14.00
CA LEU A 310 20.00 7.44 -14.92
C LEU A 310 18.75 7.97 -14.22
N GLN A 311 18.48 7.50 -13.00
CA GLN A 311 17.38 7.99 -12.17
C GLN A 311 17.55 9.48 -11.87
N LEU A 312 18.73 9.93 -11.45
CA LEU A 312 19.01 11.35 -11.19
C LEU A 312 18.80 12.19 -12.45
N LYS A 313 19.32 11.76 -13.60
CA LYS A 313 19.11 12.45 -14.88
C LYS A 313 17.63 12.56 -15.24
N LEU A 314 16.84 11.51 -15.05
CA LEU A 314 15.39 11.54 -15.25
C LEU A 314 14.70 12.50 -14.27
N LEU A 315 15.13 12.52 -13.01
CA LEU A 315 14.62 13.44 -11.99
C LEU A 315 14.99 14.90 -12.25
N ASP A 316 16.07 15.17 -12.98
CA ASP A 316 16.51 16.51 -13.37
C ASP A 316 16.03 16.92 -14.78
N CYS A 317 15.24 16.09 -15.46
CA CYS A 317 14.61 16.45 -16.73
C CYS A 317 13.38 17.32 -16.52
N TYR A 318 13.50 18.64 -16.70
CA TYR A 318 12.40 19.61 -16.63
C TYR A 318 11.81 20.01 -17.98
N LYS A 319 12.48 19.65 -19.07
CA LYS A 319 12.11 20.03 -20.44
C LYS A 319 12.04 18.80 -21.33
N GLU A 320 11.19 18.91 -22.34
CA GLU A 320 10.98 17.87 -23.34
C GLU A 320 12.26 17.50 -24.08
N ASP A 321 13.00 18.48 -24.62
CA ASP A 321 14.23 18.21 -25.38
C ASP A 321 15.29 17.48 -24.54
N THR A 322 15.40 17.83 -23.26
CA THR A 322 16.33 17.17 -22.33
C THR A 322 15.93 15.71 -22.11
N PHE A 323 14.64 15.43 -21.96
CA PHE A 323 14.13 14.07 -21.83
C PHE A 323 14.37 13.26 -23.11
N ARG A 324 14.04 13.82 -24.29
CA ARG A 324 14.25 13.15 -25.58
C ARG A 324 15.73 12.84 -25.81
N HIS A 325 16.61 13.79 -25.55
CA HIS A 325 18.06 13.58 -25.66
C HIS A 325 18.55 12.49 -24.71
N LEU A 326 18.07 12.49 -23.46
CA LEU A 326 18.43 11.48 -22.47
C LEU A 326 18.02 10.07 -22.91
N ILE A 327 16.77 9.89 -23.35
CA ILE A 327 16.26 8.59 -23.81
C ILE A 327 16.98 8.16 -25.10
N ALA A 328 17.18 9.05 -26.07
CA ALA A 328 17.90 8.74 -27.30
C ALA A 328 19.33 8.27 -27.01
N LYS A 329 20.06 9.00 -26.14
CA LYS A 329 21.42 8.65 -25.71
C LYS A 329 21.47 7.33 -24.93
N PHE A 330 20.46 7.06 -24.10
CA PHE A 330 20.35 5.81 -23.36
C PHE A 330 20.12 4.62 -24.30
N LEU A 331 19.17 4.74 -25.23
CA LEU A 331 18.88 3.67 -26.20
C LEU A 331 20.04 3.46 -27.18
N SER A 332 20.73 4.53 -27.61
CA SER A 332 21.91 4.40 -28.48
C SER A 332 23.06 3.65 -27.80
N LYS A 333 23.23 3.80 -26.48
CA LYS A 333 24.23 3.05 -25.70
C LYS A 333 23.97 1.53 -25.75
N ALA A 334 22.70 1.11 -25.81
CA ALA A 334 22.34 -0.30 -25.90
C ALA A 334 22.50 -0.90 -27.32
N GLY A 335 22.61 -0.06 -28.36
CA GLY A 335 22.78 -0.52 -29.74
C GLY A 335 21.48 -1.07 -30.35
N ASN A 336 21.52 -2.27 -30.93
CA ASN A 336 20.39 -2.85 -31.64
C ASN A 336 19.33 -3.42 -30.68
N LEU A 337 18.11 -2.89 -30.75
CA LEU A 337 16.99 -3.25 -29.90
C LEU A 337 15.87 -3.87 -30.74
N SER A 338 15.77 -5.22 -30.73
CA SER A 338 14.73 -5.93 -31.46
C SER A 338 13.31 -5.51 -31.03
N THR A 339 13.09 -5.31 -29.73
CA THR A 339 11.77 -4.89 -29.21
C THR A 339 11.37 -3.50 -29.69
N LEU A 340 12.33 -2.61 -29.93
CA LEU A 340 12.08 -1.29 -30.50
C LEU A 340 11.70 -1.38 -31.97
N ASN A 341 12.34 -2.28 -32.73
CA ASN A 341 12.02 -2.51 -34.14
C ASN A 341 10.63 -3.13 -34.29
N GLU A 342 10.29 -4.12 -33.47
CA GLU A 342 8.98 -4.78 -33.45
C GLU A 342 7.85 -3.82 -33.04
N ASN A 343 8.10 -2.94 -32.07
CA ASN A 343 7.08 -2.03 -31.51
C ASN A 343 7.26 -0.57 -31.98
N ARG A 344 7.93 -0.34 -33.10
CA ARG A 344 8.34 0.99 -33.57
C ARG A 344 7.17 1.98 -33.67
N THR A 345 6.02 1.52 -34.16
CA THR A 345 4.80 2.34 -34.32
C THR A 345 4.22 2.80 -32.99
N LEU A 346 4.36 2.00 -31.93
CA LEU A 346 3.87 2.32 -30.58
C LEU A 346 4.85 3.19 -29.79
N VAL A 347 6.15 2.92 -29.93
CA VAL A 347 7.20 3.52 -29.08
C VAL A 347 7.72 4.85 -29.63
N LEU A 348 7.87 5.00 -30.95
CA LEU A 348 8.39 6.25 -31.51
C LEU A 348 7.54 7.49 -31.17
N PRO A 349 6.20 7.45 -31.16
CA PRO A 349 5.39 8.59 -30.71
C PRO A 349 5.75 9.08 -29.30
N ILE A 350 6.10 8.16 -28.38
CA ILE A 350 6.50 8.49 -27.01
C ILE A 350 7.85 9.21 -26.99
N ILE A 351 8.81 8.77 -27.81
CA ILE A 351 10.17 9.34 -27.84
C ILE A 351 10.22 10.65 -28.65
N THR A 352 9.41 10.77 -29.71
CA THR A 352 9.39 11.93 -30.61
C THR A 352 8.45 13.04 -30.14
N GLY A 353 7.78 12.86 -29.00
CA GLY A 353 6.93 13.84 -28.34
C GLY A 353 5.57 14.08 -28.99
N LYS A 354 5.00 13.03 -29.61
CA LYS A 354 3.57 12.98 -29.93
C LYS A 354 2.71 12.59 -28.72
N VAL A 355 3.35 12.15 -27.63
CA VAL A 355 2.76 11.83 -26.32
C VAL A 355 3.35 12.81 -25.30
N ASP A 356 2.64 13.05 -24.19
CA ASP A 356 3.14 13.89 -23.10
C ASP A 356 4.47 13.33 -22.57
N TRP A 357 5.55 14.09 -22.74
CA TRP A 357 6.88 13.70 -22.31
C TRP A 357 6.97 13.54 -20.77
N LYS A 358 6.10 14.21 -19.99
CA LYS A 358 6.07 14.06 -18.53
C LYS A 358 5.57 12.67 -18.13
N GLU A 359 4.54 12.20 -18.82
CA GLU A 359 4.02 10.85 -18.68
C GLU A 359 5.07 9.83 -19.12
N ALA A 360 5.70 10.03 -20.28
CA ALA A 360 6.79 9.19 -20.75
C ALA A 360 7.96 9.10 -19.74
N ARG A 361 8.28 10.20 -19.07
CA ARG A 361 9.30 10.25 -18.01
C ARG A 361 8.90 9.46 -16.77
N ASP A 362 7.65 9.56 -16.33
CA ASP A 362 7.12 8.77 -15.22
C ASP A 362 7.16 7.26 -15.55
N ILE A 363 6.78 6.89 -16.78
CA ILE A 363 6.89 5.52 -17.28
C ILE A 363 8.35 5.04 -17.34
N ALA A 364 9.30 5.89 -17.77
CA ALA A 364 10.72 5.56 -17.79
C ALA A 364 11.29 5.33 -16.37
N LEU A 365 10.87 6.14 -15.39
CA LEU A 365 11.23 5.93 -13.98
C LEU A 365 10.71 4.57 -13.47
N ILE A 366 9.48 4.20 -13.84
CA ILE A 366 8.92 2.89 -13.48
C ILE A 366 9.61 1.73 -14.19
N ALA A 367 9.97 1.89 -15.47
CA ALA A 367 10.74 0.89 -16.20
C ALA A 367 12.08 0.62 -15.49
N LEU A 368 12.77 1.66 -15.04
CA LEU A 368 14.03 1.53 -14.29
C LEU A 368 13.83 0.80 -12.95
N SER A 369 12.79 1.14 -12.19
CA SER A 369 12.51 0.51 -10.89
C SER A 369 12.01 -0.94 -11.00
N SER A 370 11.33 -1.29 -12.08
CA SER A 370 10.73 -2.62 -12.29
C SER A 370 11.68 -3.63 -12.96
N TYR A 371 12.79 -3.20 -13.54
CA TYR A 371 13.70 -4.11 -14.23
C TYR A 371 14.42 -5.06 -13.26
N PRO A 372 14.27 -6.39 -13.37
CA PRO A 372 14.84 -7.33 -12.40
C PRO A 372 16.37 -7.24 -12.33
N THR A 373 16.91 -6.86 -11.18
CA THR A 373 18.37 -6.79 -10.96
C THR A 373 18.97 -8.19 -10.77
N GLN A 374 20.18 -8.40 -11.32
CA GLN A 374 20.86 -9.71 -11.34
C GLN A 374 21.02 -10.36 -9.94
N ALA A 375 21.04 -9.59 -8.85
CA ALA A 375 21.07 -10.13 -7.49
C ALA A 375 19.85 -11.02 -7.16
N THR A 376 18.71 -10.77 -7.79
CA THR A 376 17.52 -11.65 -7.71
C THR A 376 17.54 -12.76 -8.77
N ILE A 377 18.15 -12.51 -9.92
CA ILE A 377 18.38 -13.52 -10.95
C ILE A 377 19.32 -14.62 -10.43
N ASN A 378 20.34 -14.30 -9.64
CA ASN A 378 21.27 -15.28 -9.06
C ASN A 378 20.64 -16.19 -7.99
N ARG A 379 19.48 -15.81 -7.40
CA ARG A 379 18.71 -16.70 -6.51
C ARG A 379 17.85 -17.71 -7.26
N GLU A 380 17.46 -17.42 -8.49
CA GLU A 380 16.67 -18.33 -9.34
C GLU A 380 17.52 -18.99 -10.44
N ARG A 381 18.72 -18.48 -10.73
CA ARG A 381 19.65 -18.99 -11.76
C ARG A 381 20.84 -19.80 -11.25
N LEU A 382 20.89 -20.13 -9.95
CA LEU A 382 21.69 -21.28 -9.50
C LEU A 382 21.16 -22.61 -10.06
N VAL A 383 19.94 -22.64 -10.62
CA VAL A 383 19.38 -23.82 -11.30
C VAL A 383 19.62 -23.80 -12.82
N PHE A 384 19.70 -22.64 -13.46
CA PHE A 384 19.73 -22.55 -14.93
C PHE A 384 21.13 -22.45 -15.57
N PHE A 385 22.16 -22.02 -14.84
CA PHE A 385 23.53 -21.96 -15.38
C PHE A 385 24.43 -23.14 -14.99
N ALA A 386 23.99 -24.02 -14.08
CA ALA A 386 24.71 -25.25 -13.74
C ALA A 386 24.35 -26.45 -14.64
N PHE A 387 23.27 -26.36 -15.42
CA PHE A 387 22.77 -27.50 -16.20
C PHE A 387 23.67 -27.96 -17.37
N PRO A 388 24.45 -27.09 -18.04
CA PRO A 388 25.41 -27.56 -19.05
C PRO A 388 26.75 -28.04 -18.46
N LEU A 389 27.00 -27.80 -17.16
CA LEU A 389 28.27 -28.14 -16.48
C LEU A 389 28.16 -29.33 -15.52
N LEU A 390 26.96 -29.90 -15.34
CA LEU A 390 26.68 -31.07 -14.50
C LEU A 390 26.40 -32.34 -15.34
N ILE A 391 27.13 -32.51 -16.44
CA ILE A 391 27.12 -33.75 -17.27
C ILE A 391 28.05 -34.84 -16.68
N GLU A 392 28.59 -34.64 -15.48
CA GLU A 392 29.32 -35.70 -14.78
C GLU A 392 28.49 -36.30 -13.62
N ASP A 393 28.25 -37.60 -13.76
CA ASP A 393 27.31 -38.48 -13.06
C ASP A 393 27.42 -38.58 -11.52
N LYS A 394 28.23 -37.73 -10.86
CA LYS A 394 28.52 -37.84 -9.42
C LYS A 394 27.89 -36.76 -8.54
N LEU A 395 27.27 -35.73 -9.09
CA LEU A 395 26.71 -34.62 -8.28
C LEU A 395 25.19 -34.66 -8.05
N TYR A 396 24.46 -35.56 -8.70
CA TYR A 396 23.01 -35.72 -8.49
C TYR A 396 22.63 -36.11 -7.05
N LYS A 397 23.49 -36.89 -6.37
CA LYS A 397 23.26 -37.29 -4.97
C LYS A 397 23.40 -36.15 -3.97
N LEU A 398 24.12 -35.08 -4.31
CA LEU A 398 24.32 -33.93 -3.43
C LEU A 398 23.17 -32.92 -3.52
N ALA A 399 22.53 -32.79 -4.67
CA ALA A 399 21.37 -31.90 -4.86
C ALA A 399 20.11 -32.40 -4.12
N PHE A 400 19.96 -33.71 -3.93
CA PHE A 400 18.81 -34.29 -3.24
C PHE A 400 18.90 -34.23 -1.70
N LEU A 401 20.10 -33.98 -1.15
CA LEU A 401 20.33 -33.84 0.30
C LEU A 401 20.18 -32.40 0.80
N LEU A 402 20.04 -31.42 -0.10
CA LEU A 402 19.93 -29.99 0.22
C LEU A 402 18.55 -29.38 -0.09
N LEU A 403 17.60 -30.19 -0.58
CA LEU A 403 16.16 -29.92 -0.59
C LEU A 403 15.52 -30.66 0.58
#